data_AF-A0A370DDL1-F1
#
_entry.id   AF-A0A370DDL1-F1
#
_cell.length_a   1.000
_cell.length_b   1.000
_cell.length_c   1.000
_cell.angle_alpha   90.00
_cell.angle_beta   90.00
_cell.angle_gamma   90.00
#
_symmetry.space_group_name_H-M   'P 1'
#
loop_
_entity.id
_entity.type
_entity.pdbx_description
1 polymer ?
#
loop_
_entity_poly.entity_id
_entity_poly.type
_entity_poly.pdbx_seq_one_letter_code
_entity_poly.pdbx_strand_id
1 'polypeptide(L)'
;MINAKTLKKTTQLSRYIILLSSLLVLLAFTQAVFAEGIFEDRKKAQHKLTGADLNRIKAEHQLKFGQTSSSSPSYKSNNPWEKKKKTTQSPKAKANWGECRDYALHKRNRCYREGRDAYRCEQMYETRSRLCDNSL
;
A
#
# COMPACT_ATOMS: atom_id res chain seq x y z
N MET A 1 49.60 -4.04 -33.40
CA MET A 1 49.16 -5.46 -33.36
C MET A 1 48.35 -5.68 -32.10
N ILE A 2 47.03 -5.88 -32.19
CA ILE A 2 46.17 -6.15 -31.04
C ILE A 2 46.34 -7.63 -30.65
N ASN A 3 46.65 -7.86 -29.38
CA ASN A 3 47.09 -9.16 -28.87
C ASN A 3 45.89 -10.13 -28.75
N ALA A 4 45.90 -11.27 -29.43
CA ALA A 4 44.76 -12.20 -29.48
C ALA A 4 44.28 -12.71 -28.10
N LYS A 5 45.15 -12.63 -27.08
CA LYS A 5 44.82 -12.98 -25.68
C LYS A 5 43.90 -11.95 -25.01
N THR A 6 44.00 -10.66 -25.34
CA THR A 6 43.12 -9.64 -24.75
C THR A 6 41.71 -9.73 -25.33
N LEU A 7 41.57 -10.12 -26.60
CA LEU A 7 40.28 -10.28 -27.29
C LEU A 7 39.42 -11.44 -26.74
N LYS A 8 40.06 -12.55 -26.34
CA LYS A 8 39.38 -13.70 -25.72
C LYS A 8 38.89 -13.40 -24.30
N LYS A 9 39.59 -12.53 -23.57
CA LYS A 9 39.25 -12.17 -22.19
C LYS A 9 38.06 -11.22 -22.14
N THR A 10 37.99 -10.25 -23.06
CA THR A 10 36.84 -9.35 -23.22
C THR A 10 35.57 -10.07 -23.66
N THR A 11 35.67 -11.09 -24.52
CA THR A 11 34.51 -11.90 -24.95
C THR A 11 33.98 -12.84 -23.87
N GLN A 12 34.81 -13.30 -22.93
CA GLN A 12 34.29 -14.02 -21.76
C GLN A 12 33.64 -13.08 -20.74
N LEU A 13 34.24 -11.93 -20.47
CA LEU A 13 33.66 -10.92 -19.57
C LEU A 13 32.29 -10.44 -20.06
N SER A 14 32.11 -10.22 -21.37
CA SER A 14 30.81 -9.80 -21.92
C SER A 14 29.72 -10.87 -21.72
N ARG A 15 30.05 -12.17 -21.86
CA ARG A 15 29.11 -13.27 -21.61
C ARG A 15 28.64 -13.31 -20.16
N TYR A 16 29.55 -13.12 -19.19
CA TYR A 16 29.18 -13.07 -17.78
C TYR A 16 28.31 -11.85 -17.46
N ILE A 17 28.62 -10.69 -18.04
CA ILE A 17 27.81 -9.47 -17.85
C ILE A 17 26.39 -9.67 -18.40
N ILE A 18 26.24 -10.30 -19.57
CA ILE A 18 24.93 -10.60 -20.17
C ILE A 18 24.14 -11.61 -19.32
N LEU A 19 24.79 -12.65 -18.80
CA LEU A 19 24.15 -13.62 -17.92
C LEU A 19 23.71 -13.00 -16.59
N LEU A 20 24.54 -12.13 -16.01
CA LEU A 20 24.23 -11.45 -14.76
C LEU A 20 23.08 -10.44 -14.94
N SER A 21 23.08 -9.69 -16.04
CA SER A 21 22.02 -8.71 -16.32
C SER A 21 20.69 -9.40 -16.60
N SER A 22 20.68 -10.48 -17.38
CA SER A 22 19.46 -11.27 -17.62
C SER A 22 18.89 -11.90 -16.35
N LEU A 23 19.73 -12.37 -15.42
CA LEU A 23 19.29 -12.86 -14.11
C LEU A 23 18.64 -11.74 -13.25
N LEU A 24 19.25 -10.55 -13.22
CA LEU A 24 18.71 -9.40 -12.49
C LEU A 24 17.36 -8.93 -13.06
N VAL A 25 17.22 -8.95 -14.38
CA VAL A 25 15.97 -8.60 -15.06
C VAL A 25 14.87 -9.61 -14.70
N LEU A 26 15.16 -10.92 -14.73
CA LEU A 26 14.20 -11.96 -14.31
C LEU A 26 13.75 -11.79 -12.85
N LEU A 27 14.68 -11.47 -11.94
CA LEU A 27 14.36 -11.23 -10.53
C LEU A 27 13.43 -10.03 -10.33
N ALA A 28 13.62 -8.95 -11.11
CA ALA A 28 12.76 -7.76 -11.04
C ALA A 28 11.32 -8.05 -11.49
N PHE A 29 11.12 -8.91 -12.49
CA PHE A 29 9.78 -9.23 -13.00
C PHE A 29 8.95 -10.14 -12.09
N THR A 30 9.58 -10.92 -11.20
CA THR A 30 8.82 -11.81 -10.29
C THR A 30 7.84 -11.06 -9.40
N GLN A 31 8.08 -9.79 -9.06
CA GLN A 31 7.20 -9.04 -8.16
C GLN A 31 5.94 -8.48 -8.84
N ALA A 32 5.94 -8.35 -10.17
CA ALA A 32 4.84 -7.72 -10.91
C ALA A 32 3.69 -8.70 -11.22
N VAL A 33 3.98 -10.00 -11.33
CA VAL A 33 3.03 -11.00 -11.86
C VAL A 33 2.00 -11.47 -10.82
N PHE A 34 2.23 -11.26 -9.52
CA PHE A 34 1.34 -11.80 -8.49
C PHE A 34 -0.04 -11.15 -8.39
N ALA A 35 -0.28 -10.01 -9.06
CA ALA A 35 -1.55 -9.30 -9.00
C ALA A 35 -2.46 -9.53 -10.23
N GLU A 36 -1.88 -9.82 -11.40
CA GLU A 36 -2.58 -9.68 -12.68
C GLU A 36 -3.57 -10.83 -12.97
N GLY A 37 -3.41 -12.00 -12.33
CA GLY A 37 -4.28 -13.18 -12.53
C GLY A 37 -5.31 -13.46 -11.43
N ILE A 38 -5.30 -12.74 -10.31
CA ILE A 38 -6.18 -13.06 -9.15
C ILE A 38 -7.67 -12.89 -9.50
N PHE A 39 -7.97 -12.05 -10.48
CA PHE A 39 -9.32 -11.65 -10.86
C PHE A 39 -9.80 -12.19 -12.21
N GLU A 40 -8.95 -12.85 -13.01
CA GLU A 40 -9.29 -13.26 -14.38
C GLU A 40 -10.49 -14.20 -14.45
N ASP A 41 -10.63 -15.12 -13.49
CA ASP A 41 -11.70 -16.13 -13.48
C ASP A 41 -12.95 -15.72 -12.69
N ARG A 42 -13.00 -14.51 -12.11
CA ARG A 42 -14.08 -14.10 -11.20
C ARG A 42 -14.91 -12.95 -11.78
N LYS A 43 -16.24 -13.04 -11.65
CA LYS A 43 -17.16 -12.00 -12.15
C LYS A 43 -17.01 -10.73 -11.29
N LYS A 44 -16.80 -9.57 -11.92
CA LYS A 44 -16.66 -8.24 -11.27
C LYS A 44 -17.72 -7.93 -10.18
N ALA A 45 -18.94 -8.46 -10.30
CA ALA A 45 -20.00 -8.30 -9.29
C ALA A 45 -19.63 -8.91 -7.93
N GLN A 46 -18.84 -9.99 -7.90
CA GLN A 46 -18.38 -10.65 -6.68
C GLN A 46 -17.19 -9.93 -6.03
N HIS A 47 -16.60 -8.92 -6.70
CA HIS A 47 -15.36 -8.25 -6.26
C HIS A 47 -15.64 -7.18 -5.21
N LYS A 48 -16.88 -6.72 -5.12
CA LYS A 48 -17.29 -5.70 -4.16
C LYS A 48 -17.51 -6.35 -2.80
N LEU A 49 -16.74 -5.93 -1.79
CA LEU A 49 -17.04 -6.29 -0.41
C LEU A 49 -18.42 -5.77 -0.01
N THR A 50 -19.20 -6.62 0.65
CA THR A 50 -20.52 -6.29 1.19
C THR A 50 -20.58 -6.63 2.68
N GLY A 51 -21.59 -6.10 3.37
CA GLY A 51 -21.87 -6.43 4.77
C GLY A 51 -20.82 -5.94 5.77
N ALA A 52 -20.53 -6.76 6.76
CA ALA A 52 -19.73 -6.41 7.93
C ALA A 52 -18.29 -5.98 7.59
N ASP A 53 -17.66 -6.63 6.61
CA ASP A 53 -16.28 -6.31 6.24
C ASP A 53 -16.15 -4.95 5.55
N LEU A 54 -17.13 -4.57 4.71
CA LEU A 54 -17.20 -3.23 4.13
C LEU A 54 -17.31 -2.17 5.24
N ASN A 55 -18.24 -2.39 6.18
CA ASN A 55 -18.46 -1.46 7.29
C ASN A 55 -17.22 -1.32 8.18
N ARG A 56 -16.52 -2.44 8.45
CA ARG A 56 -15.26 -2.43 9.18
C ARG A 56 -14.19 -1.61 8.47
N ILE A 57 -14.02 -1.79 7.16
CA ILE A 57 -13.03 -1.04 6.38
C ILE A 57 -13.38 0.45 6.34
N LYS A 58 -14.66 0.80 6.19
CA LYS A 58 -15.13 2.20 6.24
C LYS A 58 -14.87 2.84 7.60
N ALA A 59 -15.16 2.14 8.70
CA ALA A 59 -14.90 2.64 10.05
C ALA A 59 -13.39 2.81 10.30
N GLU A 60 -12.58 1.83 9.89
CA GLU A 60 -11.11 1.91 9.93
C GLU A 60 -10.58 3.12 9.16
N HIS A 61 -11.12 3.35 7.96
CA HIS A 61 -10.78 4.50 7.14
C HIS A 61 -11.17 5.83 7.81
N GLN A 62 -12.41 5.94 8.32
CA GLN A 62 -12.89 7.16 8.98
C GLN A 62 -12.11 7.50 10.26
N LEU A 63 -11.72 6.50 11.04
CA LEU A 63 -10.91 6.72 12.25
C LEU A 63 -9.52 7.29 11.93
N LYS A 64 -8.96 6.89 10.79
CA LYS A 64 -7.57 7.19 10.43
C LYS A 64 -7.43 8.40 9.50
N PHE A 65 -8.28 8.49 8.49
CA PHE A 65 -8.25 9.50 7.43
C PHE A 65 -9.49 10.39 7.41
N GLY A 66 -10.51 10.07 8.21
CA GLY A 66 -11.68 10.92 8.31
C GLY A 66 -11.29 12.31 8.80
N GLN A 67 -11.87 13.33 8.18
CA GLN A 67 -11.85 14.67 8.71
C GLN A 67 -12.57 14.61 10.07
N THR A 68 -11.82 14.48 11.16
CA THR A 68 -12.28 15.08 12.40
C THR A 68 -12.31 16.57 12.10
N SER A 69 -13.46 17.07 11.66
CA SER A 69 -13.82 18.46 11.88
C SER A 69 -13.43 18.71 13.32
N SER A 70 -12.38 19.48 13.52
CA SER A 70 -11.99 19.93 14.84
C SER A 70 -13.27 20.43 15.47
N SER A 71 -13.81 19.72 16.45
CA SER A 71 -14.82 20.34 17.30
C SER A 71 -14.06 21.52 17.87
N SER A 72 -14.38 22.74 17.42
CA SER A 72 -13.79 23.95 17.97
C SER A 72 -13.78 23.76 19.47
N PRO A 73 -12.62 23.80 20.14
CA PRO A 73 -12.56 23.46 21.55
C PRO A 73 -13.57 24.36 22.26
N SER A 74 -14.65 23.76 22.76
CA SER A 74 -15.62 24.48 23.56
C SER A 74 -14.89 24.83 24.85
N TYR A 75 -14.45 26.08 24.97
CA TYR A 75 -13.73 26.65 26.11
C TYR A 75 -14.65 26.81 27.34
N LYS A 76 -15.48 25.80 27.64
CA LYS A 76 -16.46 25.84 28.73
C LYS A 76 -16.03 25.04 29.97
N SER A 77 -14.80 24.53 30.01
CA SER A 77 -14.24 23.85 31.18
C SER A 77 -13.33 24.81 31.97
N ASN A 78 -13.72 25.14 33.20
CA ASN A 78 -12.93 25.91 34.16
C ASN A 78 -11.82 25.08 34.82
N ASN A 79 -11.61 23.82 34.40
CA ASN A 79 -10.61 22.96 35.00
C ASN A 79 -9.22 23.13 34.32
N PRO A 80 -8.22 23.67 35.03
CA PRO A 80 -6.87 23.86 34.48
C PRO A 80 -6.17 22.55 34.10
N TRP A 81 -6.54 21.41 34.70
CA TRP A 81 -5.97 20.11 34.39
C TRP A 81 -6.49 19.51 33.07
N GLU A 82 -7.72 19.86 32.67
CA GLU A 82 -8.28 19.43 31.38
C GLU A 82 -7.74 20.25 30.20
N LYS A 83 -7.43 21.54 30.43
CA LYS A 83 -6.75 22.39 29.44
C LYS A 83 -5.43 21.78 28.99
N LYS A 84 -4.62 21.25 29.91
CA LYS A 84 -3.29 20.71 29.59
C LYS A 84 -3.35 19.41 28.77
N LYS A 85 -4.37 18.57 28.95
CA LYS A 85 -4.56 17.32 28.16
C LYS A 85 -4.97 17.59 26.71
N LYS A 86 -5.72 18.66 26.45
CA LYS A 86 -6.28 18.95 25.11
C LYS A 86 -5.27 19.66 24.19
N THR A 87 -4.32 20.42 24.73
CA THR A 87 -3.27 21.08 23.95
C THR A 87 -2.29 20.10 23.28
N THR A 88 -2.18 18.87 23.79
CA THR A 88 -1.28 17.84 23.24
C THR A 88 -1.90 17.04 22.07
N GLN A 89 -3.22 17.17 21.83
CA GLN A 89 -3.79 16.69 20.57
C GLN A 89 -3.46 17.70 19.48
N SER A 90 -2.25 17.55 18.93
CA SER A 90 -1.83 18.24 17.71
C SER A 90 -2.94 18.15 16.67
N PRO A 91 -3.18 19.22 15.89
CA PRO A 91 -4.13 19.17 14.79
C PRO A 91 -3.73 17.98 13.92
N LYS A 92 -4.59 16.96 13.84
CA LYS A 92 -4.37 15.83 12.94
C LYS A 92 -4.15 16.44 11.57
N ALA A 93 -2.92 16.29 11.05
CA ALA A 93 -2.58 16.75 9.72
C ALA A 93 -3.67 16.24 8.76
N LYS A 94 -4.13 17.10 7.84
CA LYS A 94 -5.09 16.70 6.81
C LYS A 94 -4.49 15.49 6.12
N ALA A 95 -5.18 14.36 6.21
CA ALA A 95 -4.64 13.11 5.73
C ALA A 95 -4.45 13.20 4.20
N ASN A 96 -3.28 12.86 3.71
CA ASN A 96 -2.96 12.97 2.28
C ASN A 96 -3.42 11.70 1.54
N TRP A 97 -3.92 11.85 0.31
CA TRP A 97 -4.26 10.73 -0.56
C TRP A 97 -3.12 9.70 -0.67
N GLY A 98 -1.88 10.17 -0.77
CA GLY A 98 -0.68 9.31 -0.81
C GLY A 98 -0.53 8.44 0.44
N GLU A 99 -0.67 9.03 1.63
CA GLU A 99 -0.61 8.30 2.90
C GLU A 99 -1.74 7.27 3.03
N CYS A 100 -2.92 7.58 2.49
CA CYS A 100 -4.04 6.65 2.43
C CYS A 100 -3.74 5.45 1.53
N ARG A 101 -3.16 5.68 0.35
CA ARG A 101 -2.76 4.62 -0.59
C ARG A 101 -1.64 3.74 -0.04
N ASP A 102 -0.63 4.34 0.59
CA ASP A 102 0.45 3.60 1.24
C ASP A 102 -0.07 2.72 2.37
N TYR A 103 -1.04 3.22 3.13
CA TYR A 103 -1.70 2.42 4.15
C TYR A 103 -2.47 1.23 3.57
N ALA A 104 -3.21 1.44 2.48
CA ALA A 104 -3.91 0.37 1.79
C ALA A 104 -2.94 -0.72 1.31
N LEU A 105 -1.80 -0.32 0.71
CA LEU A 105 -0.73 -1.22 0.28
C LEU A 105 -0.11 -1.99 1.45
N HIS A 106 0.18 -1.30 2.56
CA HIS A 106 0.71 -1.93 3.76
C HIS A 106 -0.22 -3.03 4.29
N LYS A 107 -1.53 -2.76 4.32
CA LYS A 107 -2.54 -3.75 4.74
C LYS A 107 -2.64 -4.93 3.79
N ARG A 108 -2.55 -4.70 2.48
CA ARG A 108 -2.51 -5.76 1.47
C ARG A 108 -1.32 -6.69 1.70
N ASN A 109 -0.13 -6.12 1.82
CA ASN A 109 1.09 -6.91 2.02
C ASN A 109 1.06 -7.69 3.34
N ARG A 110 0.50 -7.10 4.40
CA ARG A 110 0.26 -7.82 5.66
C ARG A 110 -0.73 -8.97 5.49
N CYS A 111 -1.81 -8.79 4.74
CA CYS A 111 -2.79 -9.83 4.46
C CYS A 111 -2.14 -11.05 3.78
N TYR A 112 -1.26 -10.81 2.81
CA TYR A 112 -0.46 -11.87 2.19
C TYR A 112 0.50 -12.55 3.14
N ARG A 113 1.19 -11.79 3.98
CA ARG A 113 2.11 -12.34 5.00
C ARG A 113 1.40 -13.20 6.05
N GLU A 114 0.13 -12.91 6.34
CA GLU A 114 -0.70 -13.71 7.24
C GLU A 114 -1.22 -15.00 6.56
N GLY A 115 -0.89 -15.26 5.30
CA GLY A 115 -1.31 -16.47 4.58
C GLY A 115 -2.80 -16.51 4.26
N ARG A 116 -3.47 -15.36 4.22
CA ARG A 116 -4.89 -15.27 3.86
C ARG A 116 -5.08 -15.46 2.35
N ASP A 117 -6.31 -15.80 1.97
CA ASP A 117 -6.70 -15.93 0.56
C ASP A 117 -6.36 -14.67 -0.24
N ALA A 118 -5.61 -14.87 -1.34
CA ALA A 118 -5.12 -13.81 -2.20
C ALA A 118 -6.25 -12.97 -2.79
N TYR A 119 -7.33 -13.65 -3.20
CA TYR A 119 -8.51 -12.99 -3.74
C TYR A 119 -9.15 -12.06 -2.69
N ARG A 120 -9.29 -12.54 -1.45
CA ARG A 120 -9.81 -11.73 -0.35
C ARG A 120 -8.91 -10.55 -0.01
N CYS A 121 -7.59 -10.73 -0.04
CA CYS A 121 -6.62 -9.66 0.20
C CYS A 121 -6.73 -8.55 -0.85
N GLU A 122 -6.83 -8.91 -2.14
CA GLU A 122 -6.99 -7.92 -3.20
C GLU A 122 -8.34 -7.20 -3.15
N GLN A 123 -9.44 -7.90 -2.89
CA GLN A 123 -10.75 -7.24 -2.69
C GLN A 123 -10.71 -6.18 -1.58
N MET A 124 -10.08 -6.55 -0.46
CA MET A 124 -9.92 -5.68 0.70
C MET A 124 -9.00 -4.48 0.39
N TYR A 125 -8.01 -4.67 -0.47
CA TYR A 125 -7.14 -3.61 -0.97
C TYR A 125 -7.86 -2.67 -1.93
N GLU A 126 -8.58 -3.20 -2.92
CA GLU A 126 -9.39 -2.40 -3.86
C GLU A 126 -10.39 -1.53 -3.11
N THR A 127 -11.06 -2.10 -2.10
CA THR A 127 -12.05 -1.36 -1.29
C THR A 127 -11.39 -0.21 -0.54
N ARG A 128 -10.22 -0.42 0.07
CA ARG A 128 -9.46 0.65 0.75
C ARG A 128 -9.00 1.73 -0.23
N SER A 129 -8.46 1.31 -1.37
CA SER A 129 -8.02 2.19 -2.44
C SER A 129 -9.14 3.09 -2.93
N ARG A 130 -10.33 2.52 -3.20
CA ARG A 130 -11.53 3.30 -3.58
C ARG A 130 -11.96 4.27 -2.49
N LEU A 131 -11.79 3.96 -1.21
CA LEU A 131 -12.11 4.91 -0.15
C LEU A 131 -11.16 6.11 -0.17
N CYS A 132 -9.86 5.87 -0.39
CA CYS A 132 -8.88 6.94 -0.56
C CYS A 132 -9.25 7.85 -1.74
N ASP A 133 -9.62 7.28 -2.89
CA ASP A 133 -9.95 8.05 -4.10
C ASP A 133 -11.26 8.85 -3.99
N ASN A 134 -12.20 8.43 -3.15
CA ASN A 134 -13.53 9.04 -3.04
C ASN A 134 -13.67 10.04 -1.88
N SER A 135 -12.71 10.09 -0.94
CA SER A 135 -12.87 10.82 0.33
C SER A 135 -11.82 11.90 0.60
N LEU A 136 -10.75 11.93 -0.20
CA LEU A 136 -9.64 12.88 -0.13
C LEU A 136 -9.44 13.51 -1.51
#